data_AF-A0A9D2B7M7-F1
#
_entry.id   AF-A0A9D2B7M7-F1
#
_cell.length_a   1.000
_cell.length_b   1.000
_cell.length_c   1.000
_cell.angle_alpha   90.00
_cell.angle_beta   90.00
_cell.angle_gamma   90.00
#
_symmetry.space_group_name_H-M   'P 1'
#
loop_
_entity.id
_entity.type
_entity.pdbx_description
1 polymer ?
#
loop_
_entity_poly.entity_id
_entity_poly.type
_entity_poly.pdbx_seq_one_letter_code
_entity_poly.pdbx_strand_id
1 'polypeptide(L)'
;MQRIGVFVCWCGSNIAGTVDVNAVSEALGREPGVVYSINYQYMCSEAGQNLVKDAIRDQKLTGVVICSCSPRMHEATFRKAAASAGLNPYMVEIANIREQCSWIHKEMATATEKAIILGRAAIAKVQLNAPLTAGESPVTKRALVIGGGIAGIQTALDVAEAGFEVDIVEKEPTIGGKMTQLDKTFPTLDCAACILTPKMVDCAQNENITIFSYSEVQEVKGFVGNFRVKIKKKARYVDETKCTGCGLCTEKCPQKKVPNAFNLGLDTRRAIYIPFAQAVPKVATIDPDYCNMLKNGKCGVCAKVCTAGAINYQQQDEIIEREYGAIVVATGYNPIKLDNFEEYAYSQSPDVVTSLEFERLTNAAGPTSGTLLRPSDGKHPHTIVFVQCVGSRDTSGCGKPYCSKICCMYTAKHAMLTREKYPDTDVYVFYIDVRTPGKNFDEFYRRAVEEYGV
;
A
#
# COMPACT_ATOMS: atom_id res chain seq x y z
N MET A 1 -12.10 8.21 47.25
CA MET A 1 -13.04 8.35 46.12
C MET A 1 -12.45 9.36 45.15
N GLN A 2 -12.43 9.07 43.84
CA GLN A 2 -11.88 9.98 42.84
C GLN A 2 -12.70 11.27 42.75
N ARG A 3 -12.06 12.37 42.34
CA ARG A 3 -12.69 13.65 41.96
C ARG A 3 -12.69 13.74 40.43
N ILE A 4 -13.83 13.43 39.81
CA ILE A 4 -13.95 13.23 38.37
C ILE A 4 -14.54 14.48 37.70
N GLY A 5 -13.90 14.93 36.62
CA GLY A 5 -14.47 15.91 35.70
C GLY A 5 -15.05 15.24 34.47
N VAL A 6 -16.30 15.53 34.12
CA VAL A 6 -16.98 15.02 32.93
C VAL A 6 -17.11 16.14 31.90
N PHE A 7 -16.71 15.86 30.65
CA PHE A 7 -16.75 16.83 29.57
C PHE A 7 -17.46 16.24 28.36
N VAL A 8 -18.60 16.81 28.00
CA VAL A 8 -19.45 16.33 26.90
C VAL A 8 -19.24 17.19 25.65
N CYS A 9 -18.76 16.57 24.58
CA CYS A 9 -18.47 17.26 23.32
C CYS A 9 -19.71 17.30 22.42
N TRP A 10 -19.96 18.45 21.78
CA TRP A 10 -21.03 18.57 20.76
C TRP A 10 -20.54 18.05 19.40
N CYS A 11 -19.25 18.21 19.13
CA CYS A 11 -18.63 17.93 17.83
C CYS A 11 -19.37 18.66 16.68
N GLY A 12 -19.73 19.93 16.90
CA GLY A 12 -20.68 20.64 16.06
C GLY A 12 -22.05 19.98 16.15
N SER A 13 -22.62 19.59 15.02
CA SER A 13 -23.87 18.80 14.97
C SER A 13 -23.65 17.29 15.01
N ASN A 14 -22.40 16.80 14.97
CA ASN A 14 -22.15 15.35 14.87
C ASN A 14 -22.59 14.58 16.10
N ILE A 15 -22.50 15.16 17.29
CA ILE A 15 -23.08 14.59 18.52
C ILE A 15 -24.36 15.34 18.87
N ALA A 16 -24.29 16.67 19.00
CA ALA A 16 -25.43 17.47 19.47
C ALA A 16 -26.66 17.46 18.55
N GLY A 17 -26.53 17.05 17.28
CA GLY A 17 -27.67 16.87 16.38
C GLY A 17 -28.53 15.63 16.69
N THR A 18 -28.01 14.69 17.48
CA THR A 18 -28.68 13.41 17.76
C THR A 18 -28.60 13.03 19.25
N VAL A 19 -27.83 13.73 20.06
CA VAL A 19 -27.69 13.51 21.50
C VAL A 19 -27.92 14.83 22.21
N ASP A 20 -28.81 14.84 23.21
CA ASP A 20 -28.98 16.00 24.08
C ASP A 20 -27.78 16.10 25.05
N VAL A 21 -26.78 16.87 24.62
CA VAL A 21 -25.53 17.07 25.36
C VAL A 21 -25.73 17.77 26.70
N ASN A 22 -26.80 18.57 26.86
CA ASN A 22 -27.14 19.19 28.14
C ASN A 22 -27.66 18.13 29.10
N ALA A 23 -28.62 17.31 28.66
CA ALA A 23 -29.15 16.21 29.46
C ALA A 23 -28.06 15.20 29.85
N VAL A 24 -27.13 14.87 28.93
CA VAL A 24 -25.98 14.01 29.24
C VAL A 24 -25.09 14.64 30.30
N SER A 25 -24.71 15.91 30.13
CA SER A 25 -23.83 16.61 31.07
C SER A 25 -24.46 16.72 32.46
N GLU A 26 -25.76 17.03 32.53
CA GLU A 26 -26.50 17.13 33.78
C GLU A 26 -26.63 15.78 34.48
N ALA A 27 -27.03 14.73 33.73
CA ALA A 27 -27.17 13.38 34.29
C ALA A 27 -25.85 12.84 34.84
N LEU A 28 -24.76 12.98 34.08
CA LEU A 28 -23.44 12.52 34.50
C LEU A 28 -22.85 13.36 35.63
N GLY A 29 -23.22 14.64 35.72
CA GLY A 29 -22.82 15.53 36.83
C GLY A 29 -23.34 15.09 38.19
N ARG A 30 -24.37 14.23 38.23
CA ARG A 30 -24.97 13.69 39.47
C ARG A 30 -24.40 12.33 39.88
N GLU A 31 -23.49 11.76 39.07
CA GLU A 31 -22.90 10.46 39.37
C GLU A 31 -21.88 10.54 40.53
N PRO A 32 -21.80 9.52 41.40
CA PRO A 32 -20.86 9.52 42.51
C PRO A 32 -19.41 9.79 42.08
N GLY A 33 -18.73 10.69 42.79
CA GLY A 33 -17.35 11.08 42.51
C GLY A 33 -17.19 12.12 41.39
N VAL A 34 -18.24 12.45 40.64
CA VAL A 34 -18.21 13.58 39.68
C VAL A 34 -18.36 14.89 40.44
N VAL A 35 -17.38 15.79 40.28
CA VAL A 35 -17.35 17.09 40.97
C VAL A 35 -17.44 18.28 40.01
N TYR A 36 -17.33 18.01 38.70
CA TYR A 36 -17.43 19.00 37.65
C TYR A 36 -17.99 18.33 36.39
N SER A 37 -18.98 18.94 35.76
CA SER A 37 -19.55 18.44 34.51
C SER A 37 -19.95 19.61 33.62
N ILE A 38 -19.42 19.65 32.40
CA ILE A 38 -19.78 20.66 31.40
C ILE A 38 -19.94 20.01 30.02
N ASN A 39 -20.59 20.75 29.13
CA ASN A 39 -20.55 20.46 27.70
C ASN A 39 -19.96 21.64 26.91
N TYR A 40 -19.31 21.34 25.79
CA TYR A 40 -18.68 22.34 24.93
C TYR A 40 -18.62 21.88 23.48
N GLN A 41 -18.61 22.83 22.55
CA GLN A 41 -18.78 22.57 21.13
C GLN A 41 -17.70 21.65 20.55
N TYR A 42 -16.43 21.92 20.86
CA TYR A 42 -15.29 21.16 20.36
C TYR A 42 -14.28 20.90 21.48
N MET A 43 -14.45 19.82 22.23
CA MET A 43 -13.54 19.48 23.33
C MET A 43 -12.09 19.28 22.89
N CYS A 44 -11.84 18.82 21.66
CA CYS A 44 -10.48 18.64 21.14
C CYS A 44 -9.80 19.94 20.67
N SER A 45 -10.55 21.04 20.53
CA SER A 45 -9.98 22.35 20.21
C SER A 45 -9.10 22.87 21.34
N GLU A 46 -8.25 23.86 21.05
CA GLU A 46 -7.42 24.50 22.08
C GLU A 46 -8.25 25.03 23.25
N ALA A 47 -9.36 25.73 22.96
CA ALA A 47 -10.29 26.21 23.98
C ALA A 47 -10.88 25.05 24.81
N GLY A 48 -11.33 23.98 24.14
CA GLY A 48 -11.85 22.79 24.81
C GLY A 48 -10.82 22.10 25.70
N GLN A 49 -9.57 21.98 25.24
CA GLN A 49 -8.47 21.43 26.03
C GLN A 49 -8.13 22.32 27.22
N ASN A 50 -8.20 23.65 27.08
CA ASN A 50 -7.96 24.57 28.18
C ASN A 50 -9.05 24.46 29.26
N LEU A 51 -10.32 24.32 28.88
CA LEU A 51 -11.40 24.02 29.83
C LEU A 51 -11.11 22.76 30.67
N VAL A 52 -10.57 21.70 30.05
CA VAL A 52 -10.16 20.48 30.78
C VAL A 52 -9.00 20.78 31.73
N LYS A 53 -7.95 21.47 31.25
CA LYS A 53 -6.76 21.80 32.06
C LYS A 53 -7.09 22.68 33.26
N ASP A 54 -7.93 23.69 33.04
CA ASP A 54 -8.33 24.64 34.07
C ASP A 54 -9.20 23.94 35.11
N ALA A 55 -10.18 23.14 34.68
CA ALA A 55 -10.97 22.32 35.59
C ALA A 55 -10.10 21.32 36.40
N ILE A 56 -9.08 20.70 35.80
CA ILE A 56 -8.13 19.82 36.52
C ILE A 56 -7.49 20.57 37.69
N ARG A 57 -7.03 21.81 37.46
CA ARG A 57 -6.36 22.63 38.47
C ARG A 57 -7.35 23.16 39.51
N ASP A 58 -8.40 23.82 39.05
CA ASP A 58 -9.35 24.57 39.88
C ASP A 58 -10.20 23.64 40.74
N GLN A 59 -10.66 22.53 40.16
CA GLN A 59 -11.50 21.54 40.84
C GLN A 59 -10.67 20.43 41.50
N LYS A 60 -9.33 20.48 41.37
CA LYS A 60 -8.40 19.46 41.88
C LYS A 60 -8.84 18.05 41.45
N LEU A 61 -9.06 17.88 40.14
CA LEU A 61 -9.54 16.62 39.59
C LEU A 61 -8.46 15.55 39.71
N THR A 62 -8.88 14.34 40.06
CA THR A 62 -8.02 13.14 40.09
C THR A 62 -8.36 12.17 38.98
N GLY A 63 -9.40 12.44 38.19
CA GLY A 63 -9.76 11.71 36.98
C GLY A 63 -10.61 12.54 36.02
N VAL A 64 -10.58 12.20 34.74
CA VAL A 64 -11.31 12.90 33.68
C VAL A 64 -12.02 11.91 32.78
N VAL A 65 -13.29 12.19 32.47
CA VAL A 65 -14.08 11.49 31.47
C VAL A 65 -14.44 12.46 30.35
N ILE A 66 -14.05 12.12 29.12
CA ILE A 66 -14.44 12.88 27.93
C ILE A 66 -15.50 12.08 27.15
N CYS A 67 -16.74 12.55 27.14
CA CYS A 67 -17.81 12.00 26.33
C CYS A 67 -17.75 12.63 24.93
N SER A 68 -17.11 11.95 23.97
CA SER A 68 -16.84 12.50 22.63
C SER A 68 -16.71 11.42 21.54
N CYS A 69 -15.70 11.54 20.67
CA CYS A 69 -15.40 10.60 19.62
C CYS A 69 -14.60 9.38 20.13
N SER A 70 -14.27 8.48 19.21
CA SER A 70 -13.46 7.29 19.48
C SER A 70 -12.12 7.60 20.17
N PRO A 71 -11.71 6.79 21.17
CA PRO A 71 -10.37 6.88 21.76
C PRO A 71 -9.27 6.64 20.72
N ARG A 72 -9.54 5.86 19.65
CA ARG A 72 -8.61 5.67 18.52
C ARG A 72 -8.26 6.96 17.79
N MET A 73 -9.03 8.04 17.98
CA MET A 73 -8.80 9.34 17.37
C MET A 73 -8.14 10.34 18.33
N HIS A 74 -8.69 10.51 19.54
CA HIS A 74 -8.27 11.62 20.43
C HIS A 74 -7.85 11.21 21.85
N GLU A 75 -7.65 9.92 22.15
CA GLU A 75 -7.09 9.49 23.45
C GLU A 75 -5.74 10.14 23.73
N ALA A 76 -4.81 10.08 22.77
CA ALA A 76 -3.50 10.71 22.91
C ALA A 76 -3.60 12.24 23.08
N THR A 77 -4.57 12.88 22.43
CA THR A 77 -4.82 14.33 22.55
C THR A 77 -5.21 14.71 23.97
N PHE A 78 -6.25 14.06 24.52
CA PHE A 78 -6.74 14.38 25.86
C PHE A 78 -5.78 13.93 26.96
N ARG A 79 -5.05 12.81 26.76
CA ARG A 79 -3.97 12.39 27.66
C ARG A 79 -2.86 13.43 27.77
N LYS A 80 -2.42 14.00 26.64
CA LYS A 80 -1.42 15.08 26.62
C LYS A 80 -1.95 16.35 27.30
N ALA A 81 -3.21 16.72 27.04
CA ALA A 81 -3.83 17.88 27.69
C ALA A 81 -3.88 17.70 29.22
N ALA A 82 -4.36 16.56 29.71
CA ALA A 82 -4.41 16.24 31.14
C ALA A 82 -3.01 16.23 31.78
N ALA A 83 -2.03 15.62 31.12
CA ALA A 83 -0.64 15.59 31.59
C ALA A 83 -0.05 17.00 31.75
N SER A 84 -0.33 17.91 30.82
CA SER A 84 0.12 19.31 30.90
C SER A 84 -0.50 20.11 32.06
N ALA A 85 -1.60 19.59 32.64
CA ALA A 85 -2.22 20.13 33.84
C ALA A 85 -1.84 19.36 35.12
N GLY A 86 -0.92 18.39 35.04
CA GLY A 86 -0.44 17.60 36.17
C GLY A 86 -1.26 16.35 36.48
N LEU A 87 -2.28 16.01 35.68
CA LEU A 87 -3.04 14.77 35.83
C LEU A 87 -2.38 13.62 35.07
N ASN A 88 -2.22 12.47 35.73
CA ASN A 88 -1.65 11.29 35.08
C ASN A 88 -2.49 10.87 33.84
N PRO A 89 -1.87 10.63 32.66
CA PRO A 89 -2.57 10.25 31.43
C PRO A 89 -3.54 9.07 31.53
N TYR A 90 -3.26 8.12 32.42
CA TYR A 90 -4.05 6.91 32.60
C TYR A 90 -5.27 7.13 33.51
N MET A 91 -5.43 8.34 34.04
CA MET A 91 -6.64 8.80 34.73
C MET A 91 -7.65 9.49 33.79
N VAL A 92 -7.41 9.41 32.48
CA VAL A 92 -8.30 9.92 31.44
C VAL A 92 -9.00 8.75 30.75
N GLU A 93 -10.33 8.78 30.74
CA GLU A 93 -11.17 7.85 29.98
C GLU A 93 -12.01 8.59 28.94
N ILE A 94 -12.29 7.91 27.83
CA ILE A 94 -13.13 8.45 26.77
C ILE A 94 -14.37 7.57 26.63
N ALA A 95 -15.54 8.19 26.79
CA ALA A 95 -16.80 7.58 26.41
C ALA A 95 -17.10 7.95 24.94
N ASN A 96 -17.06 6.95 24.05
CA ASN A 96 -17.36 7.16 22.63
C ASN A 96 -18.87 7.31 22.42
N ILE A 97 -19.35 8.54 22.35
CA ILE A 97 -20.75 8.88 22.08
C ILE A 97 -20.98 9.41 20.66
N ARG A 98 -19.97 9.35 19.79
CA ARG A 98 -20.09 9.72 18.36
C ARG A 98 -20.24 8.50 17.47
N GLU A 99 -19.14 7.80 17.19
CA GLU A 99 -19.14 6.64 16.29
C GLU A 99 -19.99 5.48 16.84
N GLN A 100 -20.09 5.35 18.17
CA GLN A 100 -20.87 4.29 18.82
C GLN A 100 -22.24 4.74 19.33
N CYS A 101 -22.63 6.00 19.08
CA CYS A 101 -23.93 6.51 19.51
C CYS A 101 -24.53 7.46 18.47
N SER A 102 -24.16 8.74 18.45
CA SER A 102 -24.85 9.75 17.64
C SER A 102 -24.90 9.44 16.14
N TRP A 103 -23.85 8.82 15.56
CA TRP A 103 -23.79 8.52 14.13
C TRP A 103 -24.61 7.29 13.71
N ILE A 104 -25.04 6.44 14.66
CA ILE A 104 -25.72 5.18 14.35
C ILE A 104 -27.18 5.14 14.82
N HIS A 105 -27.58 6.12 15.63
CA HIS A 105 -28.96 6.27 16.10
C HIS A 105 -29.66 7.39 15.35
N LYS A 106 -30.98 7.28 15.22
CA LYS A 106 -31.82 8.31 14.59
C LYS A 106 -32.56 9.13 15.64
N GLU A 107 -33.08 8.46 16.67
CA GLU A 107 -33.90 9.09 17.71
C GLU A 107 -33.06 9.66 18.84
N MET A 108 -33.27 10.95 19.14
CA MET A 108 -32.47 11.68 20.12
C MET A 108 -32.63 11.12 21.53
N ALA A 109 -33.83 10.71 21.92
CA ALA A 109 -34.08 10.14 23.25
C ALA A 109 -33.25 8.87 23.48
N THR A 110 -33.29 7.93 22.52
CA THR A 110 -32.53 6.67 22.59
C THR A 110 -31.02 6.90 22.59
N ALA A 111 -30.54 7.81 21.75
CA ALA A 111 -29.12 8.14 21.69
C ALA A 111 -28.64 8.84 22.98
N THR A 112 -29.45 9.71 23.55
CA THR A 112 -29.17 10.40 24.82
C THR A 112 -29.08 9.42 25.98
N GLU A 113 -30.06 8.51 26.11
CA GLU A 113 -30.03 7.46 27.12
C GLU A 113 -28.76 6.60 27.01
N LYS A 114 -28.43 6.15 25.79
CA LYS A 114 -27.20 5.38 25.56
C LYS A 114 -25.95 6.19 25.89
N ALA A 115 -25.88 7.47 25.52
CA ALA A 115 -24.75 8.33 25.82
C ALA A 115 -24.52 8.48 27.33
N ILE A 116 -25.59 8.60 28.12
CA ILE A 116 -25.52 8.60 29.59
C ILE A 116 -24.96 7.26 30.09
N ILE A 117 -25.46 6.13 29.60
CA ILE A 117 -24.97 4.80 30.00
C ILE A 117 -23.47 4.64 29.70
N LEU A 118 -23.02 5.08 28.52
CA LEU A 118 -21.60 5.03 28.14
C LEU A 118 -20.74 5.94 29.02
N GLY A 119 -21.23 7.15 29.33
CA GLY A 119 -20.58 8.05 30.28
C GLY A 119 -20.45 7.46 31.68
N ARG A 120 -21.52 6.84 32.19
CA ARG A 120 -21.53 6.13 33.49
C ARG A 120 -20.50 5.01 33.53
N ALA A 121 -20.42 4.20 32.47
CA ALA A 121 -19.42 3.13 32.38
C ALA A 121 -17.98 3.68 32.42
N ALA A 122 -17.71 4.79 31.72
CA ALA A 122 -16.40 5.44 31.76
C ALA A 122 -16.09 6.03 33.15
N ILE A 123 -17.07 6.66 33.82
CA ILE A 123 -16.93 7.16 35.20
C ILE A 123 -16.61 6.02 36.15
N ALA A 124 -17.38 4.92 36.09
CA ALA A 124 -17.16 3.74 36.92
C ALA A 124 -15.75 3.15 36.72
N LYS A 125 -15.24 3.16 35.49
CA LYS A 125 -13.86 2.76 35.19
C LYS A 125 -12.83 3.72 35.79
N VAL A 126 -12.97 5.03 35.59
CA VAL A 126 -12.06 6.04 36.18
C VAL A 126 -11.99 5.94 37.70
N GLN A 127 -13.10 5.60 38.37
CA GLN A 127 -13.10 5.39 39.82
C GLN A 127 -12.11 4.30 40.28
N LEU A 128 -11.85 3.30 39.43
CA LEU A 128 -10.96 2.16 39.69
C LEU A 128 -9.59 2.31 39.03
N ASN A 129 -9.39 3.29 38.16
CA ASN A 129 -8.09 3.52 37.52
C ASN A 129 -7.03 3.89 38.57
N ALA A 130 -5.81 3.47 38.29
CA ALA A 130 -4.62 3.84 39.03
C ALA A 130 -3.65 4.61 38.09
N PRO A 131 -2.87 5.55 38.62
CA PRO A 131 -1.85 6.23 37.83
C PRO A 131 -0.81 5.20 37.33
N LEU A 132 -0.48 5.26 36.04
CA LEU A 132 0.56 4.41 35.45
C LEU A 132 1.71 5.26 34.90
N THR A 133 2.87 4.64 34.77
CA THR A 133 4.04 5.22 34.11
C THR A 133 4.24 4.50 32.78
N ALA A 134 4.43 5.26 31.70
CA ALA A 134 4.73 4.67 30.40
C ALA A 134 6.09 3.97 30.46
N GLY A 135 6.18 2.76 29.92
CA GLY A 135 7.45 2.08 29.77
C GLY A 135 8.30 2.72 28.67
N GLU A 136 9.62 2.66 28.83
CA GLU A 136 10.58 3.07 27.80
C GLU A 136 11.29 1.82 27.25
N SER A 137 11.63 1.85 25.97
CA SER A 137 12.34 0.76 25.30
C SER A 137 13.30 1.33 24.25
N PRO A 138 14.51 0.76 24.10
CA PRO A 138 15.43 1.18 23.05
C PRO A 138 14.83 0.95 21.66
N VAL A 139 15.33 1.66 20.66
CA VAL A 139 14.89 1.53 19.27
C VAL A 139 16.06 1.06 18.42
N THR A 140 15.90 -0.08 17.74
CA THR A 140 16.86 -0.56 16.75
C THR A 140 16.92 0.43 15.58
N LYS A 141 18.10 0.99 15.31
CA LYS A 141 18.31 2.04 14.28
C LYS A 141 18.43 1.47 12.85
N ARG A 142 17.46 0.64 12.47
CA ARG A 142 17.36 0.00 11.16
C ARG A 142 15.90 -0.13 10.75
N ALA A 143 15.59 0.15 9.49
CA ALA A 143 14.25 0.00 8.94
C ALA A 143 14.14 -1.22 8.01
N LEU A 144 12.95 -1.80 7.94
CA LEU A 144 12.59 -2.82 6.96
C LEU A 144 11.57 -2.26 5.98
N VAL A 145 11.80 -2.40 4.69
CA VAL A 145 10.84 -2.12 3.62
C VAL A 145 10.42 -3.43 2.97
N ILE A 146 9.13 -3.76 3.02
CA ILE A 146 8.56 -4.97 2.42
C ILE A 146 7.93 -4.60 1.07
N GLY A 147 8.58 -4.99 -0.02
CA GLY A 147 8.21 -4.66 -1.40
C GLY A 147 9.13 -3.60 -2.01
N GLY A 148 9.80 -3.95 -3.10
CA GLY A 148 10.75 -3.13 -3.84
C GLY A 148 10.15 -2.43 -5.05
N GLY A 149 8.86 -2.08 -5.04
CA GLY A 149 8.28 -1.18 -6.05
C GLY A 149 8.73 0.26 -5.86
N ILE A 150 8.30 1.19 -6.74
CA ILE A 150 8.67 2.62 -6.66
C ILE A 150 8.46 3.24 -5.26
N ALA A 151 7.38 2.85 -4.56
CA ALA A 151 7.11 3.33 -3.20
C ALA A 151 8.14 2.81 -2.18
N GLY A 152 8.50 1.53 -2.25
CA GLY A 152 9.49 0.93 -1.36
C GLY A 152 10.92 1.41 -1.66
N ILE A 153 11.25 1.55 -2.94
CA ILE A 153 12.52 2.14 -3.42
C ILE A 153 12.66 3.56 -2.85
N GLN A 154 11.65 4.42 -3.02
CA GLN A 154 11.71 5.78 -2.49
C GLN A 154 11.85 5.79 -0.97
N THR A 155 11.09 4.94 -0.27
CA THR A 155 11.18 4.81 1.19
C THR A 155 12.60 4.45 1.62
N ALA A 156 13.24 3.48 0.97
CA ALA A 156 14.59 3.06 1.33
C ALA A 156 15.63 4.15 1.04
N LEU A 157 15.53 4.85 -0.09
CA LEU A 157 16.39 5.99 -0.40
C LEU A 157 16.27 7.09 0.66
N ASP A 158 15.04 7.50 1.01
CA ASP A 158 14.81 8.56 2.00
C ASP A 158 15.35 8.17 3.39
N VAL A 159 15.18 6.90 3.81
CA VAL A 159 15.71 6.40 5.08
C VAL A 159 17.24 6.37 5.08
N ALA A 160 17.83 5.93 3.97
CA ALA A 160 19.29 5.88 3.82
C ALA A 160 19.92 7.28 3.77
N GLU A 161 19.28 8.23 3.08
CA GLU A 161 19.68 9.65 3.03
C GLU A 161 19.57 10.32 4.41
N ALA A 162 18.62 9.90 5.23
CA ALA A 162 18.53 10.31 6.63
C ALA A 162 19.61 9.68 7.54
N GLY A 163 20.47 8.82 7.00
CA GLY A 163 21.61 8.21 7.70
C GLY A 163 21.28 6.93 8.46
N PHE A 164 20.19 6.23 8.12
CA PHE A 164 19.81 4.97 8.76
C PHE A 164 19.97 3.78 7.82
N GLU A 165 20.33 2.62 8.39
CA GLU A 165 20.34 1.36 7.65
C GLU A 165 18.92 0.94 7.28
N VAL A 166 18.74 0.40 6.08
CA VAL A 166 17.45 -0.10 5.61
C VAL A 166 17.62 -1.34 4.75
N ASP A 167 16.77 -2.33 5.01
CA ASP A 167 16.71 -3.54 4.21
C ASP A 167 15.43 -3.55 3.36
N ILE A 168 15.57 -3.80 2.05
CA ILE A 168 14.44 -4.03 1.14
C ILE A 168 14.25 -5.53 0.97
N VAL A 169 13.07 -6.05 1.29
CA VAL A 169 12.68 -7.43 0.98
C VAL A 169 11.75 -7.43 -0.23
N GLU A 170 12.23 -7.97 -1.35
CA GLU A 170 11.49 -8.05 -2.62
C GLU A 170 11.25 -9.51 -3.00
N LYS A 171 9.97 -9.84 -3.23
CA LYS A 171 9.51 -11.19 -3.54
C LYS A 171 10.05 -11.69 -4.88
N GLU A 172 10.09 -10.82 -5.87
CA GLU A 172 10.54 -11.11 -7.22
C GLU A 172 12.08 -11.06 -7.31
N PRO A 173 12.68 -11.62 -8.39
CA PRO A 173 14.13 -11.61 -8.54
C PRO A 173 14.77 -10.22 -8.71
N THR A 174 13.98 -9.15 -8.78
CA THR A 174 14.41 -7.78 -9.03
C THR A 174 13.48 -6.79 -8.34
N ILE A 175 14.02 -5.66 -7.90
CA ILE A 175 13.22 -4.49 -7.52
C ILE A 175 12.66 -3.78 -8.77
N GLY A 176 11.75 -2.84 -8.55
CA GLY A 176 11.10 -1.98 -9.53
C GLY A 176 9.57 -2.12 -9.57
N GLY A 177 9.05 -3.31 -9.24
CA GLY A 177 7.61 -3.58 -9.20
C GLY A 177 6.89 -3.31 -10.52
N LYS A 178 5.57 -3.06 -10.47
CA LYS A 178 4.72 -2.88 -11.67
C LYS A 178 5.14 -1.72 -12.59
N MET A 179 5.83 -0.70 -12.07
CA MET A 179 6.28 0.43 -12.88
C MET A 179 7.30 0.02 -13.95
N THR A 180 8.07 -1.06 -13.72
CA THR A 180 8.97 -1.65 -14.75
C THR A 180 8.22 -2.25 -15.94
N GLN A 181 6.94 -2.57 -15.79
CA GLN A 181 6.12 -3.13 -16.84
C GLN A 181 5.49 -2.06 -17.73
N LEU A 182 5.52 -0.79 -17.32
CA LEU A 182 4.93 0.33 -18.07
C LEU A 182 5.89 0.82 -19.15
N ASP A 183 5.35 1.31 -20.26
CA ASP A 183 6.15 2.00 -21.29
C ASP A 183 6.45 3.46 -20.89
N LYS A 184 5.37 4.25 -20.76
CA LYS A 184 5.40 5.65 -20.36
C LYS A 184 4.53 5.93 -19.14
N THR A 185 4.68 7.08 -18.50
CA THR A 185 3.87 7.51 -17.35
C THR A 185 3.10 8.80 -17.64
N PHE A 186 1.82 8.85 -17.28
CA PHE A 186 1.04 10.09 -17.32
C PHE A 186 1.42 11.00 -16.13
N PRO A 187 1.20 12.33 -16.22
CA PRO A 187 0.73 13.06 -17.40
C PRO A 187 1.88 13.52 -18.33
N THR A 188 3.13 13.31 -17.95
CA THR A 188 4.30 13.85 -18.68
C THR A 188 4.65 13.06 -19.93
N LEU A 189 4.21 11.80 -20.04
CA LEU A 189 4.60 10.84 -21.07
C LEU A 189 6.09 10.47 -21.04
N ASP A 190 6.77 10.69 -19.91
CA ASP A 190 8.13 10.20 -19.69
C ASP A 190 8.16 8.67 -19.74
N CYS A 191 9.28 8.12 -20.22
CA CYS A 191 9.50 6.68 -20.15
C CYS A 191 9.60 6.24 -18.68
N ALA A 192 8.85 5.20 -18.31
CA ALA A 192 8.82 4.71 -16.94
C ALA A 192 10.21 4.24 -16.47
N ALA A 193 10.97 3.61 -17.35
CA ALA A 193 12.34 3.18 -17.08
C ALA A 193 13.29 4.36 -16.83
N CYS A 194 13.12 5.48 -17.55
CA CYS A 194 13.96 6.68 -17.35
C CYS A 194 13.81 7.26 -15.93
N ILE A 195 12.66 7.09 -15.29
CA ILE A 195 12.42 7.55 -13.91
C ILE A 195 12.88 6.49 -12.91
N LEU A 196 12.52 5.23 -13.15
CA LEU A 196 12.66 4.17 -12.16
C LEU A 196 14.06 3.54 -12.13
N THR A 197 14.67 3.31 -13.29
CA THR A 197 15.96 2.62 -13.37
C THR A 197 17.07 3.35 -12.62
N PRO A 198 17.21 4.70 -12.70
CA PRO A 198 18.17 5.41 -11.87
C PRO A 198 17.98 5.14 -10.39
N LYS A 199 16.74 5.21 -9.88
CA LYS A 199 16.44 4.93 -8.46
C LYS A 199 16.74 3.49 -8.05
N MET A 200 16.51 2.52 -8.94
CA MET A 200 16.89 1.13 -8.69
C MET A 200 18.41 0.99 -8.56
N VAL A 201 19.17 1.68 -9.41
CA VAL A 201 20.64 1.69 -9.36
C VAL A 201 21.13 2.39 -8.10
N ASP A 202 20.55 3.55 -7.75
CA ASP A 202 20.89 4.29 -6.52
C ASP A 202 20.68 3.40 -5.29
N CYS A 203 19.58 2.65 -5.21
CA CYS A 203 19.37 1.68 -4.13
C CYS A 203 20.46 0.60 -4.08
N ALA A 204 20.88 0.07 -5.23
CA ALA A 204 21.87 -1.00 -5.27
C ALA A 204 23.31 -0.53 -5.01
N GLN A 205 23.59 0.76 -5.17
CA GLN A 205 24.90 1.37 -4.93
C GLN A 205 25.02 2.02 -3.54
N ASN A 206 23.91 2.14 -2.81
CA ASN A 206 23.90 2.77 -1.50
C ASN A 206 24.32 1.79 -0.39
N GLU A 207 25.38 2.12 0.35
CA GLU A 207 25.94 1.27 1.41
C GLU A 207 25.00 1.06 2.61
N ASN A 208 24.04 1.97 2.83
CA ASN A 208 23.02 1.84 3.88
C ASN A 208 21.83 0.97 3.46
N ILE A 209 21.75 0.55 2.19
CA ILE A 209 20.62 -0.21 1.66
C ILE A 209 21.05 -1.66 1.37
N THR A 210 20.46 -2.63 2.07
CA THR A 210 20.59 -4.05 1.70
C THR A 210 19.38 -4.52 0.91
N ILE A 211 19.57 -5.06 -0.30
CA ILE A 211 18.47 -5.61 -1.11
C ILE A 211 18.41 -7.14 -0.96
N PHE A 212 17.39 -7.62 -0.28
CA PHE A 212 16.96 -9.03 -0.28
C PHE A 212 15.95 -9.27 -1.40
N SER A 213 16.45 -9.33 -2.63
CA SER A 213 15.65 -9.74 -3.79
C SER A 213 15.43 -11.25 -3.78
N TYR A 214 14.36 -11.70 -4.44
CA TYR A 214 13.89 -13.09 -4.40
C TYR A 214 13.71 -13.61 -2.97
N SER A 215 13.21 -12.76 -2.07
CA SER A 215 13.07 -13.05 -0.65
C SER A 215 11.69 -12.63 -0.12
N GLU A 216 11.21 -13.30 0.92
CA GLU A 216 9.88 -13.03 1.51
C GLU A 216 9.99 -12.98 3.03
N VAL A 217 9.27 -12.03 3.65
CA VAL A 217 9.12 -12.00 5.10
C VAL A 217 8.21 -13.15 5.53
N GLN A 218 8.69 -14.01 6.43
CA GLN A 218 7.93 -15.15 6.94
C GLN A 218 7.28 -14.88 8.29
N GLU A 219 7.96 -14.14 9.16
CA GLU A 219 7.52 -13.92 10.53
C GLU A 219 7.98 -12.55 11.02
N VAL A 220 7.09 -11.82 11.70
CA VAL A 220 7.41 -10.59 12.43
C VAL A 220 6.96 -10.78 13.88
N LYS A 221 7.90 -10.68 14.81
CA LYS A 221 7.66 -10.67 16.26
C LYS A 221 8.13 -9.36 16.86
N GLY A 222 7.68 -9.09 18.09
CA GLY A 222 8.06 -7.89 18.85
C GLY A 222 7.07 -6.76 18.73
N PHE A 223 7.54 -5.54 18.94
CA PHE A 223 6.74 -4.31 18.98
C PHE A 223 7.54 -3.14 18.40
N VAL A 224 6.91 -1.96 18.31
CA VAL A 224 7.55 -0.76 17.78
C VAL A 224 8.93 -0.52 18.42
N GLY A 225 9.94 -0.34 17.58
CA GLY A 225 11.33 -0.17 18.01
C GLY A 225 12.14 -1.47 18.18
N ASN A 226 11.48 -2.63 18.35
CA ASN A 226 12.12 -3.91 18.68
C ASN A 226 11.46 -5.06 17.93
N PHE A 227 11.44 -5.00 16.60
CA PHE A 227 10.95 -6.09 15.77
C PHE A 227 12.05 -7.11 15.52
N ARG A 228 11.74 -8.40 15.64
CA ARG A 228 12.58 -9.50 15.14
C ARG A 228 11.87 -10.14 13.96
N VAL A 229 12.53 -10.12 12.80
CA VAL A 229 11.92 -10.54 11.53
C VAL A 229 12.71 -11.70 10.94
N LYS A 230 11.99 -12.73 10.48
CA LYS A 230 12.54 -13.82 9.69
C LYS A 230 12.29 -13.58 8.21
N ILE A 231 13.35 -13.54 7.44
CA ILE A 231 13.35 -13.35 5.99
C ILE A 231 13.79 -14.65 5.35
N LYS A 232 12.95 -15.22 4.49
CA LYS A 232 13.31 -16.36 3.66
C LYS A 232 13.89 -15.87 2.36
N LYS A 233 15.19 -16.07 2.18
CA LYS A 233 15.88 -15.85 0.91
C LYS A 233 15.78 -17.12 0.08
N LYS A 234 15.04 -17.06 -1.04
CA LYS A 234 14.78 -18.24 -1.88
C LYS A 234 16.03 -18.61 -2.68
N ALA A 235 16.23 -19.91 -2.91
CA ALA A 235 17.32 -20.41 -3.75
C ALA A 235 17.14 -19.94 -5.19
N ARG A 236 18.07 -19.09 -5.67
CA ARG A 236 18.15 -18.73 -7.11
C ARG A 236 18.71 -19.85 -7.97
N TYR A 237 19.38 -20.82 -7.34
CA TYR A 237 20.28 -21.79 -7.94
C TYR A 237 21.44 -21.15 -8.73
N VAL A 238 21.77 -19.92 -8.35
CA VAL A 238 22.83 -19.08 -8.91
C VAL A 238 23.47 -18.31 -7.77
N ASP A 239 24.78 -18.44 -7.63
CA ASP A 239 25.60 -17.70 -6.69
C ASP A 239 25.68 -16.23 -7.11
N GLU A 240 25.00 -15.37 -6.34
CA GLU A 240 24.90 -13.93 -6.57
C GLU A 240 26.27 -13.24 -6.56
N THR A 241 27.24 -13.78 -5.82
CA THR A 241 28.59 -13.17 -5.70
C THR A 241 29.45 -13.43 -6.93
N LYS A 242 29.15 -14.47 -7.71
CA LYS A 242 29.87 -14.86 -8.93
C LYS A 242 29.14 -14.47 -10.20
N CYS A 243 27.82 -14.32 -10.15
CA CYS A 243 27.03 -14.04 -11.33
C CYS A 243 27.37 -12.66 -11.92
N THR A 244 27.76 -12.63 -13.19
CA THR A 244 28.08 -11.38 -13.89
C THR A 244 26.89 -10.77 -14.63
N GLY A 245 25.73 -11.43 -14.62
CA GLY A 245 24.54 -10.97 -15.34
C GLY A 245 24.67 -10.97 -16.88
N CYS A 246 25.63 -11.70 -17.45
CA CYS A 246 25.94 -11.68 -18.89
C CYS A 246 24.86 -12.29 -19.80
N GLY A 247 23.94 -13.10 -19.27
CA GLY A 247 22.79 -13.64 -20.01
C GLY A 247 23.06 -14.89 -20.85
N LEU A 248 24.32 -15.30 -21.07
CA LEU A 248 24.65 -16.47 -21.94
C LEU A 248 23.92 -17.76 -21.52
N CYS A 249 23.76 -17.98 -20.22
CA CYS A 249 23.03 -19.13 -19.69
C CYS A 249 21.53 -19.11 -20.03
N THR A 250 20.93 -17.92 -20.14
CA THR A 250 19.52 -17.73 -20.52
C THR A 250 19.30 -18.04 -22.00
N GLU A 251 20.20 -17.58 -22.88
CA GLU A 251 20.14 -17.83 -24.32
C GLU A 251 20.27 -19.33 -24.67
N LYS A 252 21.20 -20.01 -23.99
CA LYS A 252 21.56 -21.41 -24.28
C LYS A 252 20.65 -22.43 -23.59
N CYS A 253 19.79 -22.02 -22.66
CA CYS A 253 18.91 -22.95 -21.94
C CYS A 253 17.94 -23.67 -22.91
N PRO A 254 17.91 -25.00 -22.99
CA PRO A 254 17.07 -25.70 -23.97
C PRO A 254 15.57 -25.63 -23.65
N GLN A 255 15.18 -25.31 -22.41
CA GLN A 255 13.78 -25.16 -22.02
C GLN A 255 13.27 -23.77 -22.39
N LYS A 256 12.51 -23.67 -23.48
CA LYS A 256 12.07 -22.38 -24.07
C LYS A 256 10.60 -22.01 -23.81
N LYS A 257 9.78 -22.97 -23.35
CA LYS A 257 8.32 -22.81 -23.24
C LYS A 257 7.89 -22.54 -21.79
N VAL A 258 8.50 -21.54 -21.16
CA VAL A 258 8.11 -21.11 -19.80
C VAL A 258 7.32 -19.81 -19.91
N PRO A 259 6.07 -19.72 -19.41
CA PRO A 259 5.33 -18.46 -19.45
C PRO A 259 6.09 -17.32 -18.78
N ASN A 260 6.15 -16.16 -19.45
CA ASN A 260 6.88 -15.01 -18.93
C ASN A 260 5.97 -14.13 -18.07
N ALA A 261 6.09 -14.27 -16.74
CA ALA A 261 5.31 -13.46 -15.79
C ALA A 261 5.51 -11.94 -15.96
N PHE A 262 6.70 -11.49 -16.39
CA PHE A 262 6.97 -10.06 -16.62
C PHE A 262 6.18 -9.51 -17.81
N ASN A 263 5.95 -10.35 -18.83
CA ASN A 263 5.10 -10.03 -19.98
C ASN A 263 3.68 -10.59 -19.83
N LEU A 264 3.26 -10.94 -18.60
CA LEU A 264 1.91 -11.43 -18.29
C LEU A 264 1.50 -12.68 -19.08
N GLY A 265 2.47 -13.49 -19.51
CA GLY A 265 2.21 -14.70 -20.29
C GLY A 265 2.01 -14.47 -21.80
N LEU A 266 2.11 -13.23 -22.29
CA LEU A 266 2.02 -12.90 -23.72
C LEU A 266 3.19 -13.49 -24.54
N ASP A 267 4.31 -13.79 -23.90
CA ASP A 267 5.41 -14.54 -24.49
C ASP A 267 5.98 -15.59 -23.52
N THR A 268 7.01 -16.28 -24.02
CA THR A 268 7.72 -17.30 -23.27
C THR A 268 9.15 -16.86 -22.96
N ARG A 269 9.62 -17.21 -21.77
CA ARG A 269 11.02 -17.13 -21.35
C ARG A 269 11.63 -18.53 -21.22
N ARG A 270 12.89 -18.56 -20.79
CA ARG A 270 13.63 -19.79 -20.50
C ARG A 270 13.56 -20.13 -19.01
N ALA A 271 13.87 -21.39 -18.66
CA ALA A 271 13.86 -21.82 -17.26
C ALA A 271 14.88 -21.08 -16.39
N ILE A 272 16.08 -20.79 -16.92
CA ILE A 272 17.00 -19.83 -16.32
C ILE A 272 16.83 -18.48 -17.02
N TYR A 273 16.62 -17.42 -16.25
CA TYR A 273 16.18 -16.13 -16.77
C TYR A 273 16.71 -14.95 -15.94
N ILE A 274 16.71 -13.77 -16.55
CA ILE A 274 16.77 -12.47 -15.87
C ILE A 274 15.44 -11.78 -16.21
N PRO A 275 14.68 -11.23 -15.24
CA PRO A 275 13.31 -10.77 -15.47
C PRO A 275 13.16 -9.79 -16.65
N PHE A 276 14.07 -8.82 -16.75
CA PHE A 276 14.17 -7.86 -17.85
C PHE A 276 15.59 -7.28 -17.91
N ALA A 277 15.93 -6.57 -18.99
CA ALA A 277 17.32 -6.16 -19.28
C ALA A 277 17.94 -5.24 -18.21
N GLN A 278 17.13 -4.38 -17.60
CA GLN A 278 17.51 -3.40 -16.57
C GLN A 278 17.23 -3.90 -15.14
N ALA A 279 17.05 -5.20 -14.94
CA ALA A 279 16.78 -5.78 -13.63
C ALA A 279 17.89 -5.46 -12.61
N VAL A 280 17.49 -5.20 -11.36
CA VAL A 280 18.38 -4.92 -10.23
C VAL A 280 17.94 -5.77 -9.03
N PRO A 281 18.83 -6.60 -8.46
CA PRO A 281 20.17 -6.92 -8.96
C PRO A 281 20.11 -7.66 -10.30
N LYS A 282 21.13 -7.48 -11.14
CA LYS A 282 21.22 -8.12 -12.46
C LYS A 282 21.77 -9.55 -12.35
N VAL A 283 21.03 -10.41 -11.65
CA VAL A 283 21.41 -11.81 -11.41
C VAL A 283 20.39 -12.77 -12.04
N ALA A 284 20.90 -13.83 -12.67
CA ALA A 284 20.05 -14.88 -13.24
C ALA A 284 19.39 -15.72 -12.13
N THR A 285 18.19 -16.21 -12.40
CA THR A 285 17.44 -17.12 -11.51
C THR A 285 17.01 -18.35 -12.30
N ILE A 286 17.13 -19.53 -11.70
CA ILE A 286 16.58 -20.78 -12.25
C ILE A 286 15.21 -21.02 -11.64
N ASP A 287 14.22 -21.21 -12.50
CA ASP A 287 12.88 -21.62 -12.12
C ASP A 287 12.83 -23.15 -11.93
N PRO A 288 12.63 -23.65 -10.70
CA PRO A 288 12.62 -25.09 -10.42
C PRO A 288 11.44 -25.81 -11.07
N ASP A 289 10.32 -25.12 -11.33
CA ASP A 289 9.10 -25.74 -11.87
C ASP A 289 9.27 -26.15 -13.34
N TYR A 290 10.22 -25.54 -14.04
CA TYR A 290 10.49 -25.76 -15.46
C TYR A 290 11.90 -26.30 -15.76
N CYS A 291 12.84 -26.20 -14.82
CA CYS A 291 14.22 -26.62 -15.05
C CYS A 291 14.37 -28.14 -15.11
N ASN A 292 14.76 -28.66 -16.28
CA ASN A 292 15.00 -30.10 -16.46
C ASN A 292 16.09 -30.64 -15.52
N MET A 293 17.13 -29.85 -15.21
CA MET A 293 18.17 -30.32 -14.28
C MET A 293 17.61 -30.53 -12.87
N LEU A 294 16.83 -29.57 -12.36
CA LEU A 294 16.26 -29.64 -11.01
C LEU A 294 15.15 -30.70 -10.89
N LYS A 295 14.37 -30.91 -11.96
CA LYS A 295 13.25 -31.86 -11.96
C LYS A 295 13.68 -33.32 -12.14
N ASN A 296 14.67 -33.58 -12.99
CA ASN A 296 15.00 -34.95 -13.39
C ASN A 296 16.50 -35.24 -13.60
N GLY A 297 17.38 -34.26 -13.37
CA GLY A 297 18.83 -34.46 -13.47
C GLY A 297 19.37 -34.60 -14.90
N LYS A 298 18.58 -34.36 -15.95
CA LYS A 298 18.95 -34.64 -17.35
C LYS A 298 19.40 -33.40 -18.16
N CYS A 299 19.90 -32.35 -17.50
CA CYS A 299 20.37 -31.13 -18.18
C CYS A 299 21.69 -30.64 -17.57
N GLY A 300 22.05 -29.37 -17.73
CA GLY A 300 23.33 -28.80 -17.25
C GLY A 300 23.97 -27.79 -18.19
N VAL A 301 23.31 -27.46 -19.30
CA VAL A 301 23.83 -26.52 -20.32
C VAL A 301 24.20 -25.17 -19.70
N CYS A 302 23.35 -24.61 -18.84
CA CYS A 302 23.63 -23.32 -18.21
C CYS A 302 24.88 -23.33 -17.33
N ALA A 303 25.16 -24.44 -16.62
CA ALA A 303 26.40 -24.59 -15.86
C ALA A 303 27.63 -24.66 -16.78
N LYS A 304 27.56 -25.44 -17.87
CA LYS A 304 28.67 -25.59 -18.83
C LYS A 304 29.07 -24.29 -19.53
N VAL A 305 28.10 -23.42 -19.83
CA VAL A 305 28.37 -22.14 -20.52
C VAL A 305 28.67 -20.99 -19.56
N CYS A 306 28.48 -21.18 -18.24
CA CYS A 306 28.74 -20.15 -17.24
C CYS A 306 30.23 -20.11 -16.89
N THR A 307 30.98 -19.23 -17.56
CA THR A 307 32.42 -19.05 -17.31
C THR A 307 32.73 -18.58 -15.88
N ALA A 308 31.79 -17.88 -15.23
CA ALA A 308 31.94 -17.44 -13.84
C ALA A 308 31.72 -18.56 -12.80
N GLY A 309 31.26 -19.75 -13.21
CA GLY A 309 30.99 -20.86 -12.29
C GLY A 309 29.89 -20.55 -11.27
N ALA A 310 28.94 -19.69 -11.62
CA ALA A 310 27.91 -19.20 -10.70
C ALA A 310 26.72 -20.17 -10.52
N ILE A 311 26.51 -21.14 -11.41
CA ILE A 311 25.36 -22.05 -11.33
C ILE A 311 25.54 -23.05 -10.19
N ASN A 312 24.59 -23.11 -9.26
CA ASN A 312 24.59 -24.04 -8.13
C ASN A 312 23.20 -24.67 -7.94
N TYR A 313 23.00 -25.86 -8.51
CA TYR A 313 21.72 -26.58 -8.42
C TYR A 313 21.41 -27.11 -7.02
N GLN A 314 22.39 -27.14 -6.13
CA GLN A 314 22.25 -27.63 -4.75
C GLN A 314 21.93 -26.50 -3.75
N GLN A 315 21.89 -25.23 -4.20
CA GLN A 315 21.53 -24.10 -3.36
C GLN A 315 20.17 -24.35 -2.69
N GLN A 316 20.10 -24.07 -1.38
CA GLN A 316 18.88 -24.18 -0.59
C GLN A 316 18.39 -22.79 -0.20
N ASP A 317 17.12 -22.72 0.20
CA ASP A 317 16.56 -21.52 0.81
C ASP A 317 17.30 -21.22 2.12
N GLU A 318 17.53 -19.94 2.40
CA GLU A 318 18.20 -19.46 3.60
C GLU A 318 17.21 -18.66 4.47
N ILE A 319 17.25 -18.85 5.78
CA ILE A 319 16.50 -18.04 6.74
C ILE A 319 17.44 -17.04 7.39
N ILE A 320 17.17 -15.77 7.17
CA ILE A 320 17.91 -14.64 7.74
C ILE A 320 17.05 -14.06 8.85
N GLU A 321 17.60 -13.98 10.06
CA GLU A 321 16.95 -13.29 11.18
C GLU A 321 17.62 -11.93 11.39
N ARG A 322 16.83 -10.85 11.41
CA ARG A 322 17.30 -9.47 11.62
C ARG A 322 16.36 -8.69 12.52
N GLU A 323 16.91 -7.68 13.19
CA GLU A 323 16.17 -6.78 14.07
C GLU A 323 15.92 -5.43 13.39
N TYR A 324 14.75 -4.84 13.63
CA TYR A 324 14.31 -3.59 13.01
C TYR A 324 13.55 -2.72 14.01
N GLY A 325 13.74 -1.41 13.93
CA GLY A 325 12.98 -0.45 14.72
C GLY A 325 11.65 -0.07 14.07
N ALA A 326 11.60 -0.07 12.75
CA ALA A 326 10.45 0.31 11.96
C ALA A 326 10.26 -0.63 10.75
N ILE A 327 9.02 -0.80 10.33
CA ILE A 327 8.64 -1.59 9.16
C ILE A 327 7.71 -0.75 8.29
N VAL A 328 8.01 -0.68 6.99
CA VAL A 328 7.16 -0.08 5.96
C VAL A 328 6.69 -1.17 5.00
N VAL A 329 5.37 -1.26 4.80
CA VAL A 329 4.76 -2.23 3.88
C VAL A 329 4.42 -1.52 2.57
N ALA A 330 5.12 -1.87 1.50
CA ALA A 330 5.03 -1.28 0.17
C ALA A 330 4.88 -2.36 -0.93
N THR A 331 4.09 -3.40 -0.65
CA THR A 331 3.91 -4.61 -1.49
C THR A 331 3.11 -4.38 -2.77
N GLY A 332 2.66 -3.14 -3.03
CA GLY A 332 2.02 -2.74 -4.28
C GLY A 332 0.58 -3.24 -4.42
N TYR A 333 0.22 -3.66 -5.63
CA TYR A 333 -1.13 -4.09 -6.00
C TYR A 333 -1.07 -5.15 -7.10
N ASN A 334 -2.18 -5.85 -7.30
CA ASN A 334 -2.40 -6.74 -8.45
C ASN A 334 -3.59 -6.26 -9.28
N PRO A 335 -3.57 -6.41 -10.61
CA PRO A 335 -4.77 -6.31 -11.44
C PRO A 335 -5.85 -7.27 -10.92
N ILE A 336 -7.12 -6.89 -11.09
CA ILE A 336 -8.23 -7.79 -10.80
C ILE A 336 -8.18 -8.99 -11.75
N LYS A 337 -8.54 -10.18 -11.25
CA LYS A 337 -8.74 -11.35 -12.10
C LYS A 337 -10.03 -11.18 -12.88
N LEU A 338 -10.01 -11.55 -14.15
CA LEU A 338 -11.15 -11.39 -15.06
C LEU A 338 -12.04 -12.64 -15.16
N ASP A 339 -11.78 -13.66 -14.35
CA ASP A 339 -12.48 -14.97 -14.37
C ASP A 339 -14.01 -14.83 -14.25
N ASN A 340 -14.50 -13.77 -13.60
CA ASN A 340 -15.94 -13.52 -13.35
C ASN A 340 -16.54 -12.40 -14.23
N PHE A 341 -15.85 -12.01 -15.31
CA PHE A 341 -16.28 -10.94 -16.23
C PHE A 341 -16.47 -11.51 -17.66
N GLU A 342 -17.29 -12.55 -17.77
CA GLU A 342 -17.53 -13.27 -19.03
C GLU A 342 -18.12 -12.38 -20.13
N GLU A 343 -18.87 -11.35 -19.75
CA GLU A 343 -19.45 -10.36 -20.67
C GLU A 343 -18.41 -9.59 -21.48
N TYR A 344 -17.15 -9.55 -21.01
CA TYR A 344 -16.03 -8.94 -21.73
C TYR A 344 -15.22 -9.96 -22.55
N ALA A 345 -15.57 -11.24 -22.50
CA ALA A 345 -14.99 -12.29 -23.34
C ALA A 345 -13.45 -12.43 -23.25
N TYR A 346 -12.83 -12.03 -22.12
CA TYR A 346 -11.36 -12.06 -21.95
C TYR A 346 -10.77 -13.46 -22.15
N SER A 347 -11.40 -14.51 -21.64
CA SER A 347 -10.96 -15.90 -21.81
C SER A 347 -11.32 -16.49 -23.18
N GLN A 348 -12.21 -15.86 -23.94
CA GLN A 348 -12.77 -16.38 -25.19
C GLN A 348 -12.14 -15.76 -26.44
N SER A 349 -11.53 -14.57 -26.31
CA SER A 349 -10.90 -13.86 -27.42
C SER A 349 -9.48 -13.42 -27.04
N PRO A 350 -8.44 -13.85 -27.78
CA PRO A 350 -7.05 -13.43 -27.53
C PRO A 350 -6.82 -11.93 -27.79
N ASP A 351 -7.75 -11.25 -28.49
CA ASP A 351 -7.65 -9.81 -28.77
C ASP A 351 -8.27 -8.95 -27.66
N VAL A 352 -8.93 -9.56 -26.67
CA VAL A 352 -9.34 -8.86 -25.45
C VAL A 352 -8.17 -8.92 -24.48
N VAL A 353 -7.53 -7.78 -24.26
CA VAL A 353 -6.37 -7.66 -23.37
C VAL A 353 -6.64 -6.65 -22.25
N THR A 354 -6.06 -6.90 -21.10
CA THR A 354 -6.02 -5.95 -19.99
C THR A 354 -5.14 -4.76 -20.33
N SER A 355 -5.35 -3.63 -19.64
CA SER A 355 -4.52 -2.44 -19.83
C SER A 355 -3.03 -2.67 -19.48
N LEU A 356 -2.71 -3.61 -18.59
CA LEU A 356 -1.31 -3.92 -18.29
C LEU A 356 -0.69 -4.84 -19.36
N GLU A 357 -1.46 -5.75 -19.97
CA GLU A 357 -1.02 -6.48 -21.18
C GLU A 357 -0.79 -5.51 -22.34
N PHE A 358 -1.67 -4.52 -22.51
CA PHE A 358 -1.51 -3.46 -23.50
C PHE A 358 -0.20 -2.66 -23.29
N GLU A 359 0.17 -2.34 -22.04
CA GLU A 359 1.50 -1.76 -21.75
C GLU A 359 2.62 -2.67 -22.23
N ARG A 360 2.53 -3.98 -21.99
CA ARG A 360 3.56 -4.92 -22.44
C ARG A 360 3.65 -4.95 -23.96
N LEU A 361 2.52 -5.04 -24.67
CA LEU A 361 2.47 -5.04 -26.14
C LEU A 361 3.04 -3.75 -26.76
N THR A 362 2.87 -2.60 -26.10
CA THR A 362 3.33 -1.31 -26.63
C THR A 362 4.75 -0.96 -26.20
N ASN A 363 5.28 -1.60 -25.16
CA ASN A 363 6.64 -1.37 -24.66
C ASN A 363 7.71 -1.89 -25.62
N ALA A 364 8.76 -1.09 -25.86
CA ALA A 364 9.86 -1.45 -26.76
C ALA A 364 10.64 -2.71 -26.34
N ALA A 365 10.71 -3.01 -25.04
CA ALA A 365 11.27 -4.24 -24.48
C ALA A 365 10.20 -5.31 -24.18
N GLY A 366 9.00 -5.14 -24.72
CA GLY A 366 7.89 -6.08 -24.64
C GLY A 366 7.94 -7.21 -25.66
N PRO A 367 6.95 -8.11 -25.63
CA PRO A 367 6.91 -9.32 -26.46
C PRO A 367 6.85 -9.04 -27.98
N THR A 368 6.34 -7.87 -28.38
CA THR A 368 6.21 -7.43 -29.77
C THR A 368 7.19 -6.29 -30.12
N SER A 369 8.20 -6.07 -29.28
CA SER A 369 9.21 -5.02 -29.46
C SER A 369 8.61 -3.62 -29.68
N GLY A 370 7.49 -3.34 -29.01
CA GLY A 370 6.74 -2.10 -29.09
C GLY A 370 5.86 -1.95 -30.34
N THR A 371 5.75 -2.98 -31.18
CA THR A 371 4.82 -2.99 -32.30
C THR A 371 3.44 -3.42 -31.80
N LEU A 372 2.40 -2.63 -32.08
CA LEU A 372 1.06 -2.92 -31.61
C LEU A 372 0.41 -3.93 -32.56
N LEU A 373 0.40 -5.19 -32.14
CA LEU A 373 -0.11 -6.32 -32.90
C LEU A 373 -1.20 -7.04 -32.10
N ARG A 374 -2.26 -7.44 -32.78
CA ARG A 374 -3.30 -8.31 -32.24
C ARG A 374 -2.72 -9.67 -31.85
N PRO A 375 -2.98 -10.17 -30.63
CA PRO A 375 -2.48 -11.48 -30.22
C PRO A 375 -3.01 -12.66 -31.06
N SER A 376 -4.19 -12.54 -31.68
CA SER A 376 -4.77 -13.59 -32.53
C SER A 376 -3.99 -13.86 -33.83
N ASP A 377 -3.65 -12.80 -34.57
CA ASP A 377 -3.21 -12.88 -35.96
C ASP A 377 -1.92 -12.09 -36.27
N GLY A 378 -1.37 -11.40 -35.28
CA GLY A 378 -0.16 -10.61 -35.42
C GLY A 378 -0.30 -9.40 -36.35
N LYS A 379 -1.52 -8.92 -36.61
CA LYS A 379 -1.76 -7.74 -37.45
C LYS A 379 -1.99 -6.49 -36.62
N HIS A 380 -1.74 -5.34 -37.23
CA HIS A 380 -2.02 -4.05 -36.62
C HIS A 380 -3.54 -3.83 -36.47
N PRO A 381 -4.05 -3.45 -35.28
CA PRO A 381 -5.46 -3.11 -35.10
C PRO A 381 -5.75 -1.70 -35.64
N HIS A 382 -6.69 -1.57 -36.56
CA HIS A 382 -7.19 -0.26 -37.04
C HIS A 382 -8.31 0.31 -36.16
N THR A 383 -8.85 -0.47 -35.22
CA THR A 383 -9.86 0.00 -34.26
C THR A 383 -9.58 -0.59 -32.88
N ILE A 384 -9.58 0.25 -31.85
CA ILE A 384 -9.38 -0.13 -30.46
C ILE A 384 -10.50 0.44 -29.60
N VAL A 385 -11.04 -0.39 -28.72
CA VAL A 385 -12.03 0.02 -27.72
C VAL A 385 -11.46 -0.20 -26.33
N PHE A 386 -11.37 0.86 -25.54
CA PHE A 386 -11.07 0.79 -24.11
C PHE A 386 -12.37 0.78 -23.31
N VAL A 387 -12.53 -0.21 -22.42
CA VAL A 387 -13.67 -0.28 -21.50
C VAL A 387 -13.19 0.13 -20.10
N GLN A 388 -13.78 1.19 -19.55
CA GLN A 388 -13.41 1.68 -18.23
C GLN A 388 -14.17 0.96 -17.11
N CYS A 389 -13.64 1.14 -15.89
CA CYS A 389 -14.22 0.62 -14.65
C CYS A 389 -14.35 -0.91 -14.58
N VAL A 390 -13.65 -1.67 -15.44
CA VAL A 390 -13.62 -3.14 -15.36
C VAL A 390 -13.14 -3.56 -13.96
N GLY A 391 -14.02 -4.21 -13.20
CA GLY A 391 -13.79 -4.64 -11.81
C GLY A 391 -13.76 -3.53 -10.75
N SER A 392 -14.07 -2.28 -11.09
CA SER A 392 -14.09 -1.14 -10.17
C SER A 392 -15.44 -0.41 -10.23
N ARG A 393 -15.86 0.21 -9.12
CA ARG A 393 -17.20 0.84 -9.00
C ARG A 393 -18.32 -0.14 -9.32
N ASP A 394 -18.12 -1.40 -8.96
CA ASP A 394 -19.02 -2.50 -9.22
C ASP A 394 -19.55 -3.07 -7.89
N THR A 395 -20.87 -3.14 -7.79
CA THR A 395 -21.62 -3.68 -6.63
C THR A 395 -22.30 -5.01 -6.93
N SER A 396 -22.10 -5.60 -8.10
CA SER A 396 -22.67 -6.90 -8.52
C SER A 396 -22.13 -8.08 -7.70
N GLY A 397 -20.97 -7.91 -7.06
CA GLY A 397 -20.23 -8.96 -6.35
C GLY A 397 -19.01 -9.48 -7.12
N CYS A 398 -18.93 -9.25 -8.43
CA CYS A 398 -17.79 -9.65 -9.27
C CYS A 398 -16.59 -8.70 -9.09
N GLY A 399 -16.84 -7.38 -9.07
CA GLY A 399 -15.82 -6.35 -8.89
C GLY A 399 -15.70 -5.80 -7.47
N LYS A 400 -15.27 -4.54 -7.38
CA LYS A 400 -15.10 -3.79 -6.12
C LYS A 400 -15.87 -2.48 -6.15
N PRO A 401 -16.49 -2.05 -5.04
CA PRO A 401 -17.31 -0.83 -5.01
C PRO A 401 -16.47 0.45 -5.12
N TYR A 402 -15.15 0.39 -4.91
CA TYR A 402 -14.27 1.54 -5.00
C TYR A 402 -13.79 1.81 -6.44
N CYS A 403 -13.34 3.05 -6.66
CA CYS A 403 -12.66 3.44 -7.90
C CYS A 403 -11.16 3.13 -7.81
N SER A 404 -10.58 2.55 -8.87
CA SER A 404 -9.14 2.27 -8.97
C SER A 404 -8.26 3.51 -9.22
N LYS A 405 -8.84 4.71 -9.22
CA LYS A 405 -8.20 6.04 -9.27
C LYS A 405 -7.41 6.39 -10.55
N ILE A 406 -6.65 5.47 -11.13
CA ILE A 406 -5.68 5.75 -12.20
C ILE A 406 -6.12 5.31 -13.60
N CYS A 407 -7.22 4.56 -13.72
CA CYS A 407 -7.63 3.95 -15.00
C CYS A 407 -8.00 4.96 -16.09
N CYS A 408 -8.73 6.01 -15.75
CA CYS A 408 -9.00 7.10 -16.69
C CYS A 408 -7.70 7.68 -17.27
N MET A 409 -6.68 7.85 -16.44
CA MET A 409 -5.42 8.49 -16.84
C MET A 409 -4.53 7.58 -17.68
N TYR A 410 -4.36 6.31 -17.30
CA TYR A 410 -3.57 5.40 -18.14
C TYR A 410 -4.27 5.13 -19.47
N THR A 411 -5.60 5.19 -19.55
CA THR A 411 -6.32 5.02 -20.82
C THR A 411 -6.14 6.22 -21.72
N ALA A 412 -6.25 7.45 -21.19
CA ALA A 412 -5.93 8.65 -21.95
C ALA A 412 -4.49 8.58 -22.51
N LYS A 413 -3.54 8.10 -21.68
CA LYS A 413 -2.16 7.84 -22.10
C LYS A 413 -2.09 6.78 -23.22
N HIS A 414 -2.73 5.63 -23.07
CA HIS A 414 -2.74 4.56 -24.07
C HIS A 414 -3.32 5.03 -25.40
N ALA A 415 -4.45 5.74 -25.35
CA ALA A 415 -5.13 6.24 -26.54
C ALA A 415 -4.27 7.27 -27.28
N MET A 416 -3.71 8.25 -26.58
CA MET A 416 -2.78 9.22 -27.15
C MET A 416 -1.57 8.55 -27.80
N LEU A 417 -0.88 7.67 -27.09
CA LEU A 417 0.32 7.00 -27.62
C LEU A 417 0.01 6.10 -28.81
N THR A 418 -1.19 5.51 -28.84
CA THR A 418 -1.68 4.76 -30.00
C THR A 418 -1.84 5.68 -31.20
N ARG A 419 -2.61 6.77 -31.05
CA ARG A 419 -2.88 7.74 -32.13
C ARG A 419 -1.61 8.47 -32.59
N GLU A 420 -0.65 8.69 -31.70
CA GLU A 420 0.66 9.28 -32.00
C GLU A 420 1.49 8.35 -32.91
N LYS A 421 1.53 7.06 -32.59
CA LYS A 421 2.33 6.06 -33.32
C LYS A 421 1.63 5.53 -34.56
N TYR A 422 0.31 5.43 -34.52
CA TYR A 422 -0.57 4.88 -35.56
C TYR A 422 -1.76 5.82 -35.79
N PRO A 423 -1.57 6.91 -36.58
CA PRO A 423 -2.62 7.90 -36.84
C PRO A 423 -3.84 7.37 -37.61
N ASP A 424 -3.75 6.15 -38.14
CA ASP A 424 -4.82 5.44 -38.85
C ASP A 424 -5.64 4.51 -37.93
N THR A 425 -5.31 4.40 -36.64
CA THR A 425 -6.08 3.61 -35.67
C THR A 425 -7.20 4.44 -35.04
N ASP A 426 -8.45 4.05 -35.21
CA ASP A 426 -9.56 4.64 -34.46
C ASP A 426 -9.56 4.14 -33.01
N VAL A 427 -9.69 5.06 -32.04
CA VAL A 427 -9.71 4.72 -30.61
C VAL A 427 -11.00 5.22 -29.98
N TYR A 428 -11.69 4.33 -29.27
CA TYR A 428 -12.91 4.66 -28.53
C TYR A 428 -12.74 4.32 -27.06
N VAL A 429 -13.32 5.14 -26.17
CA VAL A 429 -13.29 4.90 -24.72
C VAL A 429 -14.71 4.89 -24.16
N PHE A 430 -15.15 3.73 -23.66
CA PHE A 430 -16.41 3.61 -22.93
C PHE A 430 -16.20 3.87 -21.45
N TYR A 431 -16.82 4.92 -20.93
CA TYR A 431 -16.67 5.35 -19.53
C TYR A 431 -17.99 5.76 -18.89
N ILE A 432 -18.01 5.75 -17.56
CA ILE A 432 -19.11 6.31 -16.75
C ILE A 432 -18.82 7.78 -16.42
N ASP A 433 -17.67 8.01 -15.79
CA ASP A 433 -17.11 9.34 -15.53
C ASP A 433 -15.62 9.33 -15.86
N VAL A 434 -15.10 10.47 -16.32
CA VAL A 434 -13.67 10.71 -16.42
C VAL A 434 -13.18 11.31 -15.10
N ARG A 435 -12.17 10.68 -14.48
CA ARG A 435 -11.63 11.10 -13.18
C ARG A 435 -10.18 11.55 -13.29
N THR A 436 -9.97 12.86 -13.23
CA THR A 436 -8.69 13.57 -13.41
C THR A 436 -8.27 14.32 -12.13
N PRO A 437 -8.10 13.64 -10.96
CA PRO A 437 -7.97 14.32 -9.67
C PRO A 437 -6.59 14.95 -9.39
N GLY A 438 -5.63 14.83 -10.31
CA GLY A 438 -4.24 15.28 -10.13
C GLY A 438 -3.95 16.60 -10.84
N LYS A 439 -2.87 17.27 -10.45
CA LYS A 439 -2.37 18.45 -11.18
C LYS A 439 -2.08 18.08 -12.64
N ASN A 440 -2.53 18.91 -13.57
CA ASN A 440 -2.38 18.72 -15.03
C ASN A 440 -3.12 17.49 -15.61
N PHE A 441 -3.99 16.82 -14.84
CA PHE A 441 -4.67 15.61 -15.32
C PHE A 441 -5.83 15.93 -16.26
N ASP A 442 -6.56 17.02 -15.98
CA ASP A 442 -7.66 17.46 -16.82
C ASP A 442 -7.14 17.93 -18.18
N GLU A 443 -6.08 18.73 -18.18
CA GLU A 443 -5.38 19.20 -19.38
C GLU A 443 -4.82 18.02 -20.18
N PHE A 444 -4.27 17.00 -19.50
CA PHE A 444 -3.80 15.77 -20.16
C PHE A 444 -4.94 14.98 -20.82
N TYR A 445 -6.08 14.84 -20.13
CA TYR A 445 -7.26 14.19 -20.69
C TYR A 445 -7.83 14.97 -21.88
N ARG A 446 -7.99 16.29 -21.73
CA ARG A 446 -8.46 17.18 -22.80
C ARG A 446 -7.55 17.10 -24.02
N ARG A 447 -6.22 17.04 -23.82
CA ARG A 447 -5.27 16.82 -24.91
C ARG A 447 -5.56 15.53 -25.69
N ALA A 448 -5.91 14.44 -25.02
CA ALA A 448 -6.28 13.19 -25.69
C ALA A 448 -7.51 13.35 -26.60
N VAL A 449 -8.51 14.11 -26.15
CA VAL A 449 -9.75 14.36 -26.93
C VAL A 449 -9.52 15.40 -28.03
N GLU A 450 -8.98 16.56 -27.67
CA GLU A 450 -8.88 17.76 -28.53
C GLU A 450 -7.78 17.65 -29.59
N GLU A 451 -6.63 17.03 -29.28
CA GLU A 451 -5.49 16.93 -30.21
C GLU A 451 -5.41 15.57 -30.90
N TYR A 452 -5.82 14.48 -30.25
CA TYR A 452 -5.68 13.12 -30.78
C TYR A 452 -6.99 12.48 -31.28
N GLY A 453 -8.14 13.13 -31.05
CA GLY A 453 -9.45 12.70 -31.55
C GLY A 453 -9.94 11.38 -30.96
N VAL A 454 -9.68 11.17 -29.66
CA VAL A 454 -10.03 9.95 -28.89
C VAL A 454 -11.41 10.04 -28.27
#